data_AF-A0A1G3A616-F1
#
_entry.id   AF-A0A1G3A616-F1
#
_cell.length_a   1.000
_cell.length_b   1.000
_cell.length_c   1.000
_cell.angle_alpha   90.00
_cell.angle_beta   90.00
_cell.angle_gamma   90.00
#
_symmetry.space_group_name_H-M   'P 1'
#
loop_
_entity.id
_entity.type
_entity.pdbx_description
1 polymer ?
#
loop_
_entity_poly.entity_id
_entity_poly.type
_entity_poly.pdbx_seq_one_letter_code
_entity_poly.pdbx_strand_id
1 'polypeptide(L)'
;KYDAIVFYDMWVQGITPRQQRAFVELLQQGIGVVALHHTLVAQENWPEYGEIIGGKYYLKDRVVDGKQVAKSAFAHDQDIPVRVAVADHAITRGLQDFTIHDEAYCHYDVAPAATVLLTTDHPKSDPELAWVKTYGNSRVCYIQLGHDHQAYENPNYRLLVARAIRWVAGRPTDAAGPRIELLNGTDLSGWIEEGKATWQVEQGMLVGQQGPGRAAGDLLTKEL
;
A
#
# COMPACT_ATOMS: atom_id res chain seq x y z
N LYS A 1 -6.77 11.99 -15.93
CA LYS A 1 -5.73 11.13 -16.54
C LYS A 1 -4.74 10.82 -15.42
N TYR A 2 -4.44 9.55 -15.14
CA TYR A 2 -3.57 9.14 -14.04
C TYR A 2 -2.45 8.28 -14.61
N ASP A 3 -1.25 8.34 -14.02
CA ASP A 3 -0.13 7.44 -14.38
C ASP A 3 0.00 6.26 -13.42
N ALA A 4 -0.52 6.43 -12.19
CA ALA A 4 -0.51 5.43 -11.14
C ALA A 4 -1.75 5.56 -10.25
N ILE A 5 -2.12 4.47 -9.60
CA ILE A 5 -3.14 4.38 -8.57
C ILE A 5 -2.46 3.89 -7.30
N VAL A 6 -2.71 4.55 -6.17
CA VAL A 6 -2.20 4.16 -4.85
C VAL A 6 -3.40 3.79 -3.99
N PHE A 7 -3.42 2.56 -3.48
CA PHE A 7 -4.44 2.10 -2.56
C PHE A 7 -3.88 2.06 -1.14
N TYR A 8 -4.63 2.67 -0.23
CA TYR A 8 -4.55 2.47 1.21
C TYR A 8 -6.00 2.36 1.71
N ASP A 9 -6.64 1.25 1.36
CA ASP A 9 -8.02 0.95 1.74
C ASP A 9 -8.20 -0.51 2.12
N MET A 10 -9.23 -0.77 2.91
CA MET A 10 -9.63 -2.12 3.31
C MET A 10 -11.10 -2.37 2.94
N TRP A 11 -11.48 -2.12 1.69
CA TRP A 11 -12.86 -2.35 1.25
C TRP A 11 -13.14 -3.82 0.96
N VAL A 12 -13.35 -4.60 2.03
CA VAL A 12 -13.54 -6.06 1.99
C VAL A 12 -14.72 -6.49 1.11
N GLN A 13 -15.83 -5.74 1.13
CA GLN A 13 -17.02 -6.05 0.32
C GLN A 13 -16.73 -6.00 -1.19
N GLY A 14 -15.72 -5.22 -1.56
CA GLY A 14 -15.27 -5.05 -2.93
C GLY A 14 -16.07 -4.02 -3.72
N ILE A 15 -15.52 -3.68 -4.88
CA ILE A 15 -16.15 -2.80 -5.86
C ILE A 15 -17.07 -3.59 -6.80
N THR A 16 -17.98 -2.90 -7.46
CA THR A 16 -18.95 -3.53 -8.39
C THR A 16 -18.26 -4.19 -9.59
N PRO A 17 -18.88 -5.19 -10.25
CA PRO A 17 -18.29 -5.81 -11.45
C PRO A 17 -17.96 -4.82 -12.58
N ARG A 18 -18.72 -3.71 -12.69
CA ARG A 18 -18.41 -2.63 -13.62
C ARG A 18 -17.11 -1.91 -13.24
N GLN A 19 -16.91 -1.63 -11.96
CA GLN A 19 -15.68 -1.01 -11.46
C GLN A 19 -14.49 -1.95 -11.54
N GLN A 20 -14.67 -3.26 -11.30
CA GLN A 20 -13.63 -4.27 -11.50
C GLN A 20 -13.14 -4.27 -12.95
N ARG A 21 -14.06 -4.35 -13.93
CA ARG A 21 -13.70 -4.27 -15.36
C ARG A 21 -12.99 -2.97 -15.71
N ALA A 22 -13.50 -1.83 -15.25
CA ALA A 22 -12.88 -0.53 -15.49
C ALA A 22 -11.45 -0.47 -14.90
N PHE A 23 -11.24 -1.04 -13.71
CA PHE A 23 -9.92 -1.09 -13.10
C PHE A 23 -8.98 -1.99 -13.90
N VAL A 24 -9.41 -3.18 -14.32
CA VAL A 24 -8.61 -4.06 -15.20
C VAL A 24 -8.28 -3.37 -16.53
N GLU A 25 -9.21 -2.64 -17.13
CA GLU A 25 -8.96 -1.86 -18.36
C GLU A 25 -7.87 -0.80 -18.17
N LEU A 26 -7.78 -0.16 -16.99
CA LEU A 26 -6.68 0.74 -16.66
C LEU A 26 -5.34 -0.01 -16.60
N LEU A 27 -5.33 -1.24 -16.07
CA LEU A 27 -4.12 -2.06 -16.02
C LEU A 27 -3.67 -2.52 -17.42
N GLN A 28 -4.62 -2.79 -18.32
CA GLN A 28 -4.31 -3.07 -19.72
C GLN A 28 -3.76 -1.84 -20.45
N GLN A 29 -4.09 -0.62 -20.01
CA GLN A 29 -3.52 0.62 -20.54
C GLN A 29 -2.14 0.94 -19.95
N GLY A 30 -1.65 0.17 -18.97
CA GLY A 30 -0.36 0.37 -18.33
C GLY A 30 -0.36 1.31 -17.13
N ILE A 31 -1.54 1.63 -16.56
CA ILE A 31 -1.62 2.42 -15.33
C ILE A 31 -1.08 1.61 -14.15
N GLY A 32 -0.01 2.10 -13.52
CA GLY A 32 0.66 1.42 -12.43
C GLY A 32 -0.15 1.35 -11.14
N VAL A 33 0.13 0.38 -10.28
CA VAL A 33 -0.55 0.21 -8.98
C VAL A 33 0.44 0.08 -7.84
N VAL A 34 0.26 0.89 -6.80
CA VAL A 34 0.85 0.64 -5.48
C VAL A 34 -0.26 0.23 -4.53
N ALA A 35 -0.18 -0.97 -3.96
CA ALA A 35 -1.09 -1.47 -2.94
C ALA A 35 -0.36 -1.49 -1.59
N LEU A 36 -0.93 -0.84 -0.59
CA LEU A 36 -0.29 -0.66 0.71
C LEU A 36 -1.06 -1.42 1.80
N HIS A 37 -0.32 -2.07 2.69
CA HIS A 37 -0.78 -2.56 3.98
C HIS A 37 -2.09 -3.38 3.91
N HIS A 38 -3.17 -2.91 4.54
CA HIS A 38 -4.44 -3.63 4.65
C HIS A 38 -5.18 -3.85 3.32
N THR A 39 -4.67 -3.29 2.21
CA THR A 39 -5.20 -3.57 0.86
C THR A 39 -5.12 -5.05 0.52
N LEU A 40 -4.19 -5.80 1.12
CA LEU A 40 -4.09 -7.26 0.98
C LEU A 40 -5.37 -8.02 1.41
N VAL A 41 -6.18 -7.38 2.26
CA VAL A 41 -7.44 -7.91 2.80
C VAL A 41 -8.66 -7.45 1.97
N ALA A 42 -8.49 -6.45 1.11
CA ALA A 42 -9.59 -5.87 0.34
C ALA A 42 -10.14 -6.84 -0.73
N GLN A 43 -11.29 -6.46 -1.30
CA GLN A 43 -11.87 -7.12 -2.48
C GLN A 43 -12.06 -8.64 -2.31
N GLU A 44 -12.57 -9.08 -1.15
CA GLU A 44 -12.68 -10.51 -0.78
C GLU A 44 -13.41 -11.34 -1.84
N ASN A 45 -14.45 -10.76 -2.44
CA ASN A 45 -15.29 -11.43 -3.43
C ASN A 45 -14.75 -11.33 -4.87
N TRP A 46 -13.54 -10.82 -5.09
CA TRP A 46 -12.93 -10.67 -6.40
C TRP A 46 -11.54 -11.34 -6.45
N PRO A 47 -11.47 -12.65 -6.78
CA PRO A 47 -10.21 -13.40 -6.76
C PRO A 47 -9.09 -12.80 -7.63
N GLU A 48 -9.43 -12.22 -8.78
CA GLU A 48 -8.46 -11.57 -9.68
C GLU A 48 -7.72 -10.41 -9.01
N TYR A 49 -8.29 -9.80 -7.96
CA TYR A 49 -7.58 -8.77 -7.19
C TYR A 49 -6.29 -9.30 -6.55
N GLY A 50 -6.32 -10.50 -5.99
CA GLY A 50 -5.13 -11.15 -5.44
C GLY A 50 -4.09 -11.44 -6.52
N GLU A 51 -4.54 -11.83 -7.71
CA GLU A 51 -3.68 -11.99 -8.89
C GLU A 51 -3.08 -10.67 -9.37
N ILE A 52 -3.82 -9.57 -9.28
CA ILE A 52 -3.34 -8.23 -9.64
C ILE A 52 -2.22 -7.81 -8.71
N ILE A 53 -2.46 -7.78 -7.39
CA ILE A 53 -1.50 -7.29 -6.40
C ILE A 53 -0.40 -8.30 -6.07
N GLY A 54 -0.61 -9.57 -6.40
CA GLY A 54 0.36 -10.64 -6.20
C GLY A 54 0.36 -11.20 -4.78
N GLY A 55 -0.74 -11.09 -4.05
CA GLY A 55 -0.89 -11.70 -2.75
C GLY A 55 -2.31 -11.64 -2.21
N LYS A 56 -2.57 -12.40 -1.14
CA LYS A 56 -3.91 -12.50 -0.55
C LYS A 56 -3.84 -12.74 0.96
N TYR A 57 -4.57 -11.90 1.70
CA TYR A 57 -4.86 -12.11 3.12
C TYR A 57 -6.18 -12.87 3.24
N TYR A 58 -6.22 -13.89 4.11
CA TYR A 58 -7.37 -14.77 4.29
C TYR A 58 -8.08 -14.49 5.62
N LEU A 59 -9.36 -14.13 5.54
CA LEU A 59 -10.19 -13.85 6.70
C LEU A 59 -10.76 -15.11 7.38
N LYS A 60 -10.60 -16.27 6.75
CA LYS A 60 -11.14 -17.57 7.18
C LYS A 60 -10.12 -18.67 6.98
N ASP A 61 -10.24 -19.71 7.78
CA ASP A 61 -9.44 -20.92 7.59
C ASP A 61 -9.76 -21.55 6.23
N ARG A 62 -8.75 -22.16 5.61
CA ARG A 62 -8.82 -22.68 4.25
C ARG A 62 -8.29 -24.12 4.19
N VAL A 63 -8.72 -24.86 3.17
CA VAL A 63 -8.15 -26.17 2.85
C VAL A 63 -7.37 -26.04 1.55
N VAL A 64 -6.05 -26.25 1.61
CA VAL A 64 -5.15 -26.20 0.46
C VAL A 64 -4.48 -27.56 0.34
N ASP A 65 -4.62 -28.21 -0.82
CA ASP A 65 -4.10 -29.56 -1.08
C ASP A 65 -4.46 -30.59 0.02
N GLY A 66 -5.70 -30.53 0.51
CA GLY A 66 -6.21 -31.41 1.56
C GLY A 66 -5.70 -31.12 2.98
N LYS A 67 -4.90 -30.06 3.17
CA LYS A 67 -4.40 -29.63 4.48
C LYS A 67 -5.17 -28.41 4.99
N GLN A 68 -5.49 -28.41 6.27
CA GLN A 68 -6.05 -27.24 6.93
C GLN A 68 -4.96 -26.18 7.09
N VAL A 69 -5.20 -24.98 6.56
CA VAL A 69 -4.36 -23.81 6.71
C VAL A 69 -5.17 -22.77 7.48
N ALA A 70 -4.58 -22.21 8.54
CA ALA A 70 -5.22 -21.19 9.33
C ALA A 70 -5.48 -19.93 8.49
N LYS A 71 -6.47 -19.14 8.90
CA LYS A 71 -6.61 -17.76 8.43
C LYS A 71 -5.31 -16.96 8.65
N SER A 72 -5.16 -15.89 7.88
CA SER A 72 -4.08 -14.93 8.10
C SER A 72 -4.24 -14.24 9.46
N ALA A 73 -3.11 -13.88 10.06
CA ALA A 73 -3.05 -13.21 11.35
C ALA A 73 -2.12 -11.99 11.30
N PHE A 74 -2.23 -11.15 12.32
CA PHE A 74 -1.43 -9.95 12.47
C PHE A 74 -0.96 -9.77 13.92
N ALA A 75 0.08 -8.95 14.10
CA ALA A 75 0.54 -8.48 15.40
C ALA A 75 0.92 -7.00 15.30
N HIS A 76 0.20 -6.13 16.01
CA HIS A 76 0.52 -4.70 16.15
C HIS A 76 1.78 -4.45 16.99
N ASP A 77 2.31 -3.24 16.92
CA ASP A 77 3.36 -2.72 17.80
C ASP A 77 4.65 -3.57 17.78
N GLN A 78 5.12 -3.94 16.59
CA GLN A 78 6.30 -4.77 16.40
C GLN A 78 7.46 -3.95 15.82
N ASP A 79 8.65 -4.15 16.38
CA ASP A 79 9.90 -3.66 15.77
C ASP A 79 10.39 -4.69 14.75
N ILE A 80 10.09 -4.44 13.48
CA ILE A 80 10.34 -5.37 12.38
C ILE A 80 11.72 -5.06 11.75
N PRO A 81 12.70 -5.97 11.82
CA PRO A 81 13.93 -5.86 11.05
C PRO A 81 13.63 -6.13 9.57
N VAL A 82 13.83 -5.12 8.73
CA VAL A 82 13.64 -5.17 7.28
C VAL A 82 14.97 -5.41 6.59
N ARG A 83 15.00 -6.42 5.72
CA ARG A 83 16.15 -6.80 4.89
C ARG A 83 15.89 -6.47 3.43
N VAL A 84 16.87 -5.87 2.76
CA VAL A 84 16.78 -5.61 1.32
C VAL A 84 17.17 -6.87 0.55
N ALA A 85 16.18 -7.58 0.00
CA ALA A 85 16.39 -8.85 -0.70
C ALA A 85 16.94 -8.66 -2.12
N VAL A 86 16.58 -7.55 -2.79
CA VAL A 86 17.03 -7.24 -4.16
C VAL A 86 17.56 -5.81 -4.17
N ALA A 87 18.88 -5.65 -4.02
CA ALA A 87 19.51 -4.33 -3.83
C ALA A 87 19.65 -3.49 -5.12
N ASP A 88 19.55 -4.09 -6.29
CA ASP A 88 19.76 -3.45 -7.60
C ASP A 88 18.45 -2.98 -8.27
N HIS A 89 17.29 -3.39 -7.76
CA HIS A 89 15.98 -2.95 -8.22
C HIS A 89 15.78 -1.44 -8.00
N ALA A 90 15.08 -0.77 -8.93
CA ALA A 90 14.95 0.69 -8.93
C ALA A 90 14.29 1.27 -7.65
N ILE A 91 13.45 0.48 -6.98
CA ILE A 91 12.79 0.87 -5.72
C ILE A 91 13.78 0.82 -4.53
N THR A 92 14.60 -0.22 -4.47
CA THR A 92 15.47 -0.55 -3.33
C THR A 92 16.92 -0.14 -3.52
N ARG A 93 17.31 0.37 -4.70
CA ARG A 93 18.69 0.77 -4.99
C ARG A 93 19.22 1.77 -3.97
N GLY A 94 20.33 1.40 -3.34
CA GLY A 94 21.01 2.19 -2.31
C GLY A 94 20.28 2.23 -0.95
N LEU A 95 19.13 1.55 -0.81
CA LEU A 95 18.49 1.34 0.48
C LEU A 95 19.33 0.34 1.29
N GLN A 96 19.54 0.63 2.57
CA GLN A 96 20.15 -0.31 3.51
C GLN A 96 19.05 -1.02 4.28
N ASP A 97 19.40 -2.13 4.93
CA ASP A 97 18.54 -2.74 5.95
C ASP A 97 18.15 -1.70 7.01
N PHE A 98 16.93 -1.81 7.53
CA PHE A 98 16.40 -0.87 8.53
C PHE A 98 15.42 -1.55 9.46
N THR A 99 15.16 -0.95 10.61
CA THR A 99 14.08 -1.36 11.51
C THR A 99 12.92 -0.39 11.38
N ILE A 100 11.70 -0.90 11.45
CA ILE A 100 10.46 -0.11 11.47
C ILE A 100 9.54 -0.61 12.57
N HIS A 101 8.86 0.31 13.26
CA HIS A 101 7.80 -0.01 14.20
C HIS A 101 6.47 -0.06 13.42
N ASP A 102 5.82 -1.21 13.37
CA ASP A 102 4.68 -1.46 12.50
C ASP A 102 3.87 -2.71 12.94
N GLU A 103 2.91 -3.10 12.12
CA GLU A 103 2.14 -4.33 12.24
C GLU A 103 2.75 -5.46 11.37
N ALA A 104 3.00 -6.63 11.94
CA ALA A 104 3.48 -7.82 11.21
C ALA A 104 2.31 -8.71 10.76
N TYR A 105 2.37 -9.29 9.56
CA TYR A 105 1.36 -10.23 9.03
C TYR A 105 1.92 -11.64 8.84
N CYS A 106 1.08 -12.67 9.00
CA CYS A 106 1.43 -14.05 8.66
C CYS A 106 0.25 -14.85 8.09
N HIS A 107 0.58 -16.00 7.51
CA HIS A 107 -0.30 -16.91 6.75
C HIS A 107 -1.03 -16.26 5.56
N TYR A 108 -0.41 -15.29 4.89
CA TYR A 108 -0.89 -14.76 3.62
C TYR A 108 -0.19 -15.42 2.45
N ASP A 109 -0.77 -15.31 1.25
CA ASP A 109 -0.15 -15.83 0.04
C ASP A 109 0.61 -14.72 -0.68
N VAL A 110 1.75 -15.08 -1.27
CA VAL A 110 2.51 -14.25 -2.22
C VAL A 110 2.61 -15.02 -3.53
N ALA A 111 2.36 -14.35 -4.64
CA ALA A 111 2.42 -14.97 -5.96
C ALA A 111 3.84 -15.51 -6.24
N PRO A 112 4.01 -16.77 -6.67
CA PRO A 112 5.34 -17.35 -6.92
C PRO A 112 6.19 -16.61 -7.96
N ALA A 113 5.54 -15.88 -8.87
CA ALA A 113 6.21 -15.07 -9.90
C ALA A 113 6.53 -13.63 -9.43
N ALA A 114 6.17 -13.25 -8.21
CA ALA A 114 6.49 -11.94 -7.66
C ALA A 114 8.00 -11.86 -7.32
N THR A 115 8.60 -10.71 -7.58
CA THR A 115 9.95 -10.42 -7.11
C THR A 115 9.85 -9.76 -5.74
N VAL A 116 10.24 -10.48 -4.69
CA VAL A 116 10.26 -9.98 -3.32
C VAL A 116 11.43 -9.01 -3.15
N LEU A 117 11.13 -7.76 -2.81
CA LEU A 117 12.11 -6.68 -2.67
C LEU A 117 12.61 -6.54 -1.24
N LEU A 118 11.72 -6.75 -0.26
CA LEU A 118 12.00 -6.62 1.16
C LEU A 118 11.56 -7.87 1.90
N THR A 119 12.37 -8.32 2.84
CA THR A 119 12.05 -9.46 3.70
C THR A 119 12.26 -9.17 5.18
N THR A 120 11.81 -10.06 6.05
CA THR A 120 12.10 -10.05 7.49
C THR A 120 12.30 -11.47 8.02
N ASP A 121 13.01 -11.57 9.14
CA ASP A 121 13.13 -12.77 9.98
C ASP A 121 12.29 -12.65 11.28
N HIS A 122 11.40 -11.66 11.37
CA HIS A 122 10.56 -11.44 12.55
C HIS A 122 9.63 -12.66 12.78
N PRO A 123 9.61 -13.25 14.00
CA PRO A 123 8.94 -14.54 14.24
C PRO A 123 7.41 -14.52 14.13
N LYS A 124 6.80 -13.33 14.09
CA LYS A 124 5.36 -13.15 13.90
C LYS A 124 4.98 -12.75 12.46
N SER A 125 5.95 -12.65 11.57
CA SER A 125 5.74 -12.26 10.18
C SER A 125 6.07 -13.43 9.24
N ASP A 126 5.28 -13.59 8.19
CA ASP A 126 5.77 -14.25 6.99
C ASP A 126 6.91 -13.39 6.40
N PRO A 127 7.88 -14.01 5.69
CA PRO A 127 9.12 -13.33 5.38
C PRO A 127 9.00 -12.21 4.34
N GLU A 128 7.95 -12.16 3.50
CA GLU A 128 7.84 -11.20 2.39
C GLU A 128 7.16 -9.87 2.77
N LEU A 129 7.93 -8.80 2.95
CA LEU A 129 7.37 -7.48 3.33
C LEU A 129 6.97 -6.58 2.15
N ALA A 130 7.61 -6.75 0.99
CA ALA A 130 7.26 -5.98 -0.20
C ALA A 130 7.66 -6.75 -1.46
N TRP A 131 6.84 -6.66 -2.51
CA TRP A 131 7.11 -7.32 -3.77
C TRP A 131 6.61 -6.51 -4.97
N VAL A 132 7.13 -6.87 -6.14
CA VAL A 132 6.68 -6.34 -7.43
C VAL A 132 6.32 -7.45 -8.39
N LYS A 133 5.40 -7.16 -9.29
CA LYS A 133 5.06 -8.00 -10.44
C LYS A 133 4.45 -7.16 -11.55
N THR A 134 4.06 -7.84 -12.63
CA THR A 134 3.25 -7.26 -13.70
C THR A 134 1.86 -7.88 -13.75
N TYR A 135 0.88 -7.09 -14.19
CA TYR A 135 -0.46 -7.56 -14.53
C TYR A 135 -0.94 -6.84 -15.79
N GLY A 136 -1.23 -7.58 -16.86
CA GLY A 136 -1.41 -6.97 -18.18
C GLY A 136 -0.17 -6.15 -18.56
N ASN A 137 -0.37 -4.88 -18.89
CA ASN A 137 0.71 -3.94 -19.23
C ASN A 137 1.19 -3.11 -18.04
N SER A 138 0.65 -3.35 -16.83
CA SER A 138 0.94 -2.55 -15.65
C SER A 138 1.98 -3.16 -14.75
N ARG A 139 2.79 -2.26 -14.17
CA ARG A 139 3.66 -2.53 -13.03
C ARG A 139 2.83 -2.44 -11.75
N VAL A 140 2.99 -3.43 -10.88
CA VAL A 140 2.31 -3.50 -9.59
C VAL A 140 3.35 -3.67 -8.50
N CYS A 141 3.24 -2.87 -7.44
CA CYS A 141 4.04 -2.97 -6.23
C CYS A 141 3.09 -3.13 -5.05
N TYR A 142 3.39 -4.09 -4.18
CA TYR A 142 2.74 -4.22 -2.89
C TYR A 142 3.77 -4.00 -1.78
N ILE A 143 3.36 -3.31 -0.72
CA ILE A 143 4.16 -3.06 0.49
C ILE A 143 3.27 -3.39 1.68
N GLN A 144 3.67 -4.37 2.50
CA GLN A 144 2.91 -4.81 3.68
C GLN A 144 2.94 -3.79 4.82
N LEU A 145 4.05 -3.08 4.95
CA LEU A 145 4.26 -2.05 5.96
C LEU A 145 3.29 -0.88 5.77
N GLY A 146 3.03 -0.13 6.84
CA GLY A 146 2.33 1.15 6.80
C GLY A 146 1.12 1.28 7.71
N HIS A 147 1.04 0.57 8.84
CA HIS A 147 -0.15 0.52 9.70
C HIS A 147 -0.65 1.88 10.18
N ASP A 148 0.28 2.69 10.69
CA ASP A 148 -0.03 3.96 11.34
C ASP A 148 1.06 5.00 11.12
N HIS A 149 0.94 6.15 11.80
CA HIS A 149 1.86 7.27 11.66
C HIS A 149 3.32 6.91 11.95
N GLN A 150 3.61 5.93 12.82
CA GLN A 150 4.98 5.56 13.17
C GLN A 150 5.72 4.95 11.98
N ALA A 151 5.00 4.18 11.15
CA ALA A 151 5.54 3.69 9.88
C ALA A 151 5.81 4.86 8.90
N TYR A 152 4.88 5.82 8.80
CA TYR A 152 5.03 7.00 7.91
C TYR A 152 6.09 8.00 8.38
N GLU A 153 6.43 8.03 9.66
CA GLU A 153 7.54 8.85 10.18
C GLU A 153 8.90 8.29 9.74
N ASN A 154 9.00 6.97 9.53
CA ASN A 154 10.22 6.31 9.08
C ASN A 154 10.66 6.81 7.69
N PRO A 155 11.86 7.43 7.56
CA PRO A 155 12.32 7.98 6.29
C PRO A 155 12.56 6.90 5.22
N ASN A 156 12.92 5.68 5.61
CA ASN A 156 13.13 4.57 4.67
C ASN A 156 11.80 4.12 4.07
N TYR A 157 10.73 4.06 4.87
CA TYR A 157 9.39 3.73 4.39
C TYR A 157 8.85 4.80 3.43
N ARG A 158 8.97 6.09 3.79
CA ARG A 158 8.59 7.19 2.87
C ARG A 158 9.35 7.16 1.56
N LEU A 159 10.66 6.89 1.60
CA LEU A 159 11.47 6.72 0.40
C LEU A 159 11.00 5.53 -0.45
N LEU A 160 10.71 4.41 0.20
CA LEU A 160 10.21 3.20 -0.46
C LEU A 160 8.90 3.48 -1.20
N VAL A 161 7.90 4.07 -0.53
CA VAL A 161 6.60 4.41 -1.12
C VAL A 161 6.77 5.39 -2.28
N ALA A 162 7.55 6.46 -2.09
CA ALA A 162 7.80 7.45 -3.15
C ALA A 162 8.46 6.81 -4.39
N ARG A 163 9.39 5.88 -4.21
CA ARG A 163 10.04 5.15 -5.30
C ARG A 163 9.11 4.13 -5.94
N ALA A 164 8.27 3.45 -5.17
CA ALA A 164 7.25 2.55 -5.69
C ALA A 164 6.29 3.29 -6.62
N ILE A 165 5.76 4.45 -6.19
CA ILE A 165 4.88 5.30 -7.02
C ILE A 165 5.55 5.70 -8.33
N ARG A 166 6.80 6.18 -8.26
CA ARG A 166 7.56 6.56 -9.46
C ARG A 166 7.80 5.37 -10.39
N TRP A 167 8.19 4.23 -9.83
CA TRP A 167 8.48 3.02 -10.60
C TRP A 167 7.25 2.49 -11.34
N VAL A 168 6.09 2.43 -10.66
CA VAL A 168 4.85 1.96 -11.31
C VAL A 168 4.34 2.95 -12.36
N ALA A 169 4.59 4.25 -12.15
CA ALA A 169 4.29 5.31 -13.13
C ALA A 169 5.27 5.37 -14.31
N GLY A 170 6.28 4.50 -14.39
CA GLY A 170 7.29 4.53 -15.45
C GLY A 170 8.26 5.72 -15.36
N ARG A 171 8.39 6.34 -14.19
CA ARG A 171 9.25 7.51 -13.95
C ARG A 171 10.56 7.12 -13.25
N PRO A 172 11.65 7.91 -13.40
CA PRO A 172 12.89 7.66 -12.67
C PRO A 172 12.68 7.70 -11.15
N THR A 173 13.26 6.75 -10.42
CA THR A 173 13.12 6.60 -8.95
C THR A 173 14.15 7.40 -8.15
N ASP A 174 15.22 7.82 -8.81
CA ASP A 174 16.32 8.65 -8.30
C ASP A 174 16.11 10.15 -8.54
N ALA A 175 15.12 10.54 -9.35
CA ALA A 175 14.89 11.92 -9.70
C ALA A 175 14.33 12.73 -8.51
N ALA A 176 15.14 13.64 -7.99
CA ALA A 176 14.72 14.81 -7.22
C ALA A 176 14.05 15.84 -8.15
N GLY A 177 12.93 15.45 -8.77
CA GLY A 177 12.08 16.42 -9.45
C GLY A 177 11.58 17.49 -8.47
N PRO A 178 11.07 18.64 -8.96
CA PRO A 178 10.53 19.68 -8.09
C PRO A 178 9.48 19.07 -7.17
N ARG A 179 9.66 19.28 -5.86
CA ARG A 179 8.69 18.88 -4.84
C ARG A 179 7.69 20.02 -4.71
N ILE A 180 6.42 19.71 -4.98
CA ILE A 180 5.31 20.60 -4.67
C ILE A 180 4.80 20.15 -3.31
N GLU A 181 4.90 21.02 -2.31
CA GLU A 181 4.26 20.78 -1.02
C GLU A 181 2.79 21.16 -1.15
N LEU A 182 1.90 20.16 -1.15
CA LEU A 182 0.45 20.39 -1.19
C LEU A 182 -0.11 20.82 0.17
N LEU A 183 0.56 20.45 1.26
CA LEU A 183 0.21 20.82 2.61
C LEU A 183 1.27 21.80 3.13
N ASN A 184 0.84 22.98 3.59
CA ASN A 184 1.73 24.00 4.14
C ASN A 184 2.27 23.64 5.54
N GLY A 185 1.71 22.61 6.17
CA GLY A 185 2.10 22.13 7.50
C GLY A 185 1.58 22.99 8.66
N THR A 186 0.74 23.99 8.39
CA THR A 186 0.20 24.90 9.41
C THR A 186 -1.32 24.90 9.49
N ASP A 187 -2.01 24.80 8.36
CA ASP A 187 -3.46 24.84 8.28
C ASP A 187 -3.98 24.22 6.97
N LEU A 188 -5.30 24.29 6.74
CA LEU A 188 -5.96 23.76 5.56
C LEU A 188 -6.11 24.79 4.43
N SER A 189 -5.30 25.85 4.39
CA SER A 189 -5.34 26.83 3.30
C SER A 189 -5.14 26.12 1.95
N GLY A 190 -6.04 26.36 1.00
CA GLY A 190 -6.02 25.70 -0.32
C GLY A 190 -6.78 24.37 -0.37
N TRP A 191 -7.27 23.87 0.77
CA TRP A 191 -8.07 22.64 0.86
C TRP A 191 -9.55 22.93 1.08
N ILE A 192 -10.40 22.02 0.59
CA ILE A 192 -11.86 22.07 0.66
C ILE A 192 -12.31 20.80 1.38
N GLU A 193 -12.99 20.98 2.52
CA GLU A 193 -13.60 19.89 3.28
C GLU A 193 -15.01 19.58 2.73
N GLU A 194 -15.29 18.31 2.45
CA GLU A 194 -16.62 17.82 2.09
C GLU A 194 -17.06 16.67 3.03
N GLY A 195 -18.38 16.54 3.24
CA GLY A 195 -18.93 15.47 4.07
C GLY A 195 -19.04 15.83 5.56
N LYS A 196 -18.84 14.83 6.43
CA LYS A 196 -19.05 14.97 7.90
C LYS A 196 -17.80 14.68 8.73
N ALA A 197 -16.69 14.29 8.10
CA ALA A 197 -15.41 14.22 8.79
C ALA A 197 -14.90 15.64 9.08
N THR A 198 -14.04 15.76 10.08
CA THR A 198 -13.32 17.00 10.38
C THR A 198 -11.85 16.81 10.06
N TRP A 199 -11.23 17.86 9.53
CA TRP A 199 -9.82 17.85 9.17
C TRP A 199 -9.09 18.96 9.92
N GLN A 200 -7.82 18.73 10.23
CA GLN A 200 -6.96 19.73 10.84
C GLN A 200 -5.49 19.44 10.53
N VAL A 201 -4.61 20.39 10.84
CA VAL A 201 -3.17 20.18 10.78
C VAL A 201 -2.61 20.17 12.19
N GLU A 202 -1.93 19.08 12.57
CA GLU A 202 -1.25 18.93 13.85
C GLU A 202 0.20 18.54 13.61
N GLN A 203 1.15 19.30 14.17
CA GLN A 203 2.59 19.02 14.04
C GLN A 203 3.07 18.85 12.58
N GLY A 204 2.47 19.60 11.63
CA GLY A 204 2.79 19.50 10.21
C GLY A 204 2.10 18.35 9.47
N MET A 205 1.27 17.56 10.16
CA MET A 205 0.56 16.41 9.61
C MET A 205 -0.92 16.73 9.43
N LEU A 206 -1.49 16.26 8.31
CA LEU A 206 -2.94 16.27 8.12
C LEU A 206 -3.56 15.20 9.01
N VAL A 207 -4.49 15.61 9.88
CA VAL A 207 -5.24 14.73 10.78
C VAL A 207 -6.71 14.79 10.39
N GLY A 208 -7.31 13.62 10.14
CA GLY A 208 -8.72 13.47 9.83
C GLY A 208 -9.45 12.69 10.91
N GLN A 209 -10.63 13.14 11.31
CA GLN A 209 -11.49 12.45 12.25
C GLN A 209 -12.86 12.19 11.61
N GLN A 210 -13.34 10.95 11.70
CA GLN A 210 -14.66 10.58 11.19
C GLN A 210 -15.77 11.36 11.91
N GLY A 211 -16.82 11.69 11.15
CA GLY A 211 -18.01 12.33 11.70
C GLY A 211 -18.84 11.42 12.59
N PRO A 212 -19.89 11.95 13.24
CA PRO A 212 -20.83 11.17 14.03
C PRO A 212 -21.37 9.95 13.28
N GLY A 213 -21.36 8.78 13.93
CA GLY A 213 -21.78 7.53 13.30
C GLY A 213 -20.80 6.96 12.27
N ARG A 214 -19.50 7.30 12.37
CA ARG A 214 -18.45 6.93 11.41
C ARG A 214 -18.71 7.49 10.01
N ALA A 215 -19.34 8.66 9.95
CA ALA A 215 -19.63 9.30 8.68
C ALA A 215 -18.31 9.73 7.99
N ALA A 216 -18.22 9.42 6.70
CA ALA A 216 -17.07 9.78 5.89
C ALA A 216 -17.04 11.30 5.59
N GLY A 217 -15.88 11.76 5.15
CA GLY A 217 -15.69 13.05 4.52
C GLY A 217 -14.44 13.00 3.66
N ASP A 218 -14.32 13.99 2.79
CA ASP A 218 -13.25 14.13 1.82
C ASP A 218 -12.53 15.45 2.07
N LEU A 219 -11.22 15.47 1.80
CA LEU A 219 -10.43 16.69 1.77
C LEU A 219 -9.85 16.84 0.37
N LEU A 220 -10.22 17.92 -0.32
CA LEU A 220 -9.96 18.13 -1.74
C LEU A 220 -9.05 19.35 -1.93
N THR A 221 -8.17 19.31 -2.93
CA THR A 221 -7.44 20.49 -3.38
C THR A 221 -7.45 20.55 -4.91
N LYS A 222 -7.39 21.76 -5.45
CA LYS A 222 -7.22 22.03 -6.89
C LYS A 222 -5.81 22.50 -7.23
N GLU A 223 -4.90 22.52 -6.25
CA GLU A 223 -3.50 22.85 -6.49
C GLU A 223 -2.81 21.73 -7.28
N LEU A 224 -2.86 21.85 -8.61
CA LEU A 224 -2.05 21.13 -9.60
C LEU A 224 -1.86 21.99 -10.85
#